data_AF-A0A7S2Q474-F1
#
_entry.id   AF-A0A7S2Q474-F1
#
_cell.length_a   1.000
_cell.length_b   1.000
_cell.length_c   1.000
_cell.angle_alpha   90.00
_cell.angle_beta   90.00
_cell.angle_gamma   90.00
#
_symmetry.space_group_name_H-M   'P 1'
#
loop_
_entity.id
_entity.type
_entity.pdbx_description
1 polymer ?
#
loop_
_entity_poly.entity_id
_entity_poly.type
_entity_poly.pdbx_seq_one_letter_code
_entity_poly.pdbx_strand_id
1 'polypeptide(L)'
;TPWGQGAISTARWGGARLIDVLMLAMEEVSKDQASPDEEKKEKEKKSTSLIETLHSLQALIDNHPELQHLRFESLDGMLASIDANKGLNPFGDVIVAYEMNGEDLPRDHGYPLRVIVPGYAAVRNVKWLKKLELAEEEAEGTWQRGLNYKILPPTVLDAKEVDLNRMPGLSEECVFSGITNVENLSHTVPLPTTAFEEEIFGSMSMMPFAGSRTPLTPGETVLVKTSGWSYAGGGRNIVRV
;
A
#
# COMPACT_ATOMS: atom_id res chain seq x y z
N THR A 1 1.61 20.01 5.64
CA THR A 1 0.96 19.61 6.90
C THR A 1 1.94 18.79 7.70
N PRO A 2 2.16 19.09 9.00
CA PRO A 2 2.97 18.24 9.86
C PRO A 2 2.20 16.94 10.17
N TRP A 3 2.86 15.81 9.98
CA TRP A 3 2.31 14.49 10.30
C TRP A 3 2.92 13.95 11.59
N GLY A 4 2.10 13.33 12.43
CA GLY A 4 2.57 12.48 13.53
C GLY A 4 2.77 11.04 13.07
N GLN A 5 2.88 10.11 14.03
CA GLN A 5 3.04 8.67 13.75
C GLN A 5 1.76 7.98 13.25
N GLY A 6 0.64 8.71 13.14
CA GLY A 6 -0.67 8.16 12.75
C GLY A 6 -0.97 8.23 11.26
N ALA A 7 -0.03 8.66 10.41
CA ALA A 7 -0.20 8.68 8.96
C ALA A 7 0.00 7.29 8.32
N ILE A 8 -0.57 6.26 8.96
CA ILE A 8 -0.53 4.86 8.55
C ILE A 8 -1.78 4.16 9.11
N SER A 9 -2.39 3.29 8.30
CA SER A 9 -3.51 2.45 8.68
C SER A 9 -3.46 1.13 7.90
N THR A 10 -4.12 0.10 8.42
CA THR A 10 -4.24 -1.21 7.76
C THR A 10 -5.72 -1.58 7.58
N ALA A 11 -6.04 -2.18 6.44
CA ALA A 11 -7.37 -2.68 6.13
C ALA A 11 -7.28 -3.93 5.25
N ARG A 12 -8.33 -4.74 5.27
CA ARG A 12 -8.54 -5.80 4.28
C ARG A 12 -9.24 -5.20 3.08
N TRP A 13 -8.66 -5.34 1.89
CA TRP A 13 -9.23 -4.79 0.67
C TRP A 13 -9.86 -5.91 -0.18
N GLY A 14 -11.06 -5.66 -0.70
CA GLY A 14 -11.77 -6.53 -1.64
C GLY A 14 -11.88 -5.87 -3.01
N GLY A 15 -11.61 -6.62 -4.07
CA GLY A 15 -11.47 -6.06 -5.41
C GLY A 15 -11.14 -7.09 -6.49
N ALA A 16 -11.12 -6.62 -7.73
CA ALA A 16 -10.62 -7.40 -8.86
C ALA A 16 -9.09 -7.28 -8.94
N ARG A 17 -8.38 -8.36 -9.29
CA ARG A 17 -6.95 -8.26 -9.58
C ARG A 17 -6.74 -7.36 -10.77
N LEU A 18 -5.78 -6.46 -10.66
CA LEU A 18 -5.51 -5.50 -11.71
C LEU A 18 -5.16 -6.17 -13.05
N ILE A 19 -4.38 -7.25 -12.98
CA ILE A 19 -4.00 -8.06 -14.13
C ILE A 19 -5.22 -8.61 -14.87
N ASP A 20 -6.23 -9.11 -14.16
CA ASP A 20 -7.44 -9.66 -14.77
C ASP A 20 -8.23 -8.58 -15.51
N VAL A 21 -8.30 -7.37 -14.93
CA VAL A 21 -8.96 -6.20 -15.56
C VAL A 21 -8.26 -5.83 -16.87
N LEU A 22 -6.93 -5.80 -16.86
CA LEU A 22 -6.13 -5.49 -18.04
C LEU A 22 -6.30 -6.54 -19.15
N MET A 23 -6.32 -7.81 -18.78
CA MET A 23 -6.51 -8.90 -19.74
C MET A 23 -7.88 -8.84 -20.42
N LEU A 24 -8.94 -8.63 -19.64
CA LEU A 24 -10.28 -8.47 -20.19
C LEU A 24 -10.35 -7.26 -21.14
N ALA A 25 -9.71 -6.14 -20.79
CA ALA A 25 -9.67 -4.97 -21.66
C ALA A 25 -8.95 -5.26 -22.99
N MET A 26 -7.85 -6.02 -22.96
CA MET A 26 -7.12 -6.40 -24.16
C MET A 26 -7.92 -7.35 -25.07
N GLU A 27 -8.61 -8.33 -24.48
CA GLU A 27 -9.47 -9.25 -25.23
C GLU A 27 -10.59 -8.48 -25.95
N GLU A 28 -11.22 -7.51 -25.30
CA GLU A 28 -12.25 -6.68 -25.94
C GLU A 28 -11.68 -5.84 -27.09
N VAL A 29 -10.50 -5.24 -26.93
CA VAL A 29 -9.83 -4.50 -28.03
C VAL A 29 -9.51 -5.40 -29.22
N SER A 30 -9.10 -6.65 -28.97
CA SER A 30 -8.81 -7.59 -30.06
C SER A 30 -10.07 -7.99 -30.85
N LYS A 31 -11.22 -8.11 -30.19
CA LYS A 31 -12.52 -8.40 -30.84
C LYS A 31 -12.99 -7.24 -31.70
N ASP A 32 -12.83 -6.00 -31.24
CA ASP A 32 -13.20 -4.81 -32.00
C ASP A 32 -12.38 -4.64 -33.29
N GLN A 33 -11.20 -5.27 -33.37
CA GLN A 33 -10.34 -5.29 -34.57
C GLN A 33 -10.55 -6.52 -35.47
N ALA A 34 -11.33 -7.51 -35.03
CA ALA A 34 -11.55 -8.75 -35.78
C ALA A 34 -12.58 -8.60 -36.91
N SER A 35 -12.34 -9.30 -38.04
CA SER A 35 -13.23 -9.34 -39.19
C SER A 35 -14.51 -10.17 -38.91
N PRO A 36 -15.67 -9.88 -39.54
CA PRO A 36 -16.92 -10.66 -39.38
C PRO A 36 -16.80 -12.16 -39.66
N ASP A 37 -15.78 -12.58 -40.42
CA ASP A 37 -15.54 -14.00 -40.76
C ASP A 37 -14.80 -14.78 -39.65
N GLU A 38 -14.15 -14.10 -38.70
CA GLU A 38 -13.38 -14.70 -37.60
C GLU A 38 -14.24 -14.94 -36.33
N GLU A 39 -15.28 -14.11 -36.12
CA GLU A 39 -16.24 -14.20 -35.00
C GLU A 39 -16.93 -15.57 -34.87
N LYS A 40 -17.06 -16.32 -35.98
CA LYS A 40 -17.72 -17.65 -36.00
C LYS A 40 -16.83 -18.79 -35.52
N LYS A 41 -15.49 -18.66 -35.60
CA LYS A 41 -14.54 -19.67 -35.10
C LYS A 41 -14.20 -19.53 -33.62
N GLU A 42 -14.40 -18.33 -33.07
CA GLU A 42 -13.96 -17.99 -31.71
C GLU A 42 -14.96 -18.41 -30.61
N LYS A 43 -16.25 -18.54 -30.96
CA LYS A 43 -17.31 -18.97 -30.03
C LYS A 43 -17.16 -20.40 -29.49
N GLU A 44 -16.30 -21.23 -30.09
CA GLU A 44 -16.03 -22.61 -29.65
C GLU A 44 -14.80 -22.74 -28.71
N LYS A 45 -13.99 -21.69 -28.54
CA LYS A 45 -12.69 -21.74 -27.83
C LYS A 45 -12.73 -21.09 -26.44
N LYS A 46 -13.86 -21.11 -25.74
CA LYS A 46 -14.04 -20.36 -24.47
C LYS A 46 -13.66 -21.19 -23.24
N SER A 47 -12.38 -21.55 -23.15
CA SER A 47 -11.74 -21.96 -21.89
C SER A 47 -10.22 -21.81 -22.05
N THR A 48 -9.75 -20.58 -22.19
CA THR A 48 -8.33 -20.26 -22.12
C THR A 48 -7.84 -20.63 -20.73
N SER A 49 -6.86 -21.54 -20.66
CA SER A 49 -6.29 -21.94 -19.36
C SER A 49 -5.49 -20.78 -18.77
N LEU A 50 -5.41 -20.68 -17.44
CA LEU A 50 -4.56 -19.68 -16.75
C LEU A 50 -3.14 -19.66 -17.33
N ILE A 51 -2.60 -20.79 -17.77
CA ILE A 51 -1.25 -20.90 -18.34
C ILE A 51 -1.15 -20.16 -19.69
N GLU A 52 -2.11 -20.35 -20.59
CA GLU A 52 -2.13 -19.65 -21.89
C GLU A 52 -2.26 -18.14 -21.72
N THR A 53 -3.14 -17.73 -20.80
CA THR A 53 -3.36 -16.35 -20.38
C THR A 53 -2.03 -15.71 -19.90
N LEU A 54 -1.28 -16.39 -19.04
CA LEU A 54 0.03 -15.93 -18.56
C LEU A 54 1.06 -15.77 -19.68
N HIS A 55 1.11 -16.72 -20.62
CA HIS A 55 2.00 -16.64 -21.77
C HIS A 55 1.68 -15.44 -22.66
N SER A 56 0.40 -15.13 -22.88
CA SER A 56 0.00 -13.96 -23.66
C SER A 56 0.40 -12.64 -23.01
N LEU A 57 0.33 -12.54 -21.68
CA LEU A 57 0.74 -11.33 -20.96
C LEU A 57 2.26 -11.16 -20.97
N GLN A 58 3.01 -12.23 -20.74
CA GLN A 58 4.46 -12.18 -20.83
C GLN A 58 4.89 -11.81 -22.26
N ALA A 59 4.25 -12.41 -23.28
CA ALA A 59 4.51 -12.08 -24.67
C ALA A 59 4.17 -10.61 -25.00
N LEU A 60 3.14 -10.02 -24.39
CA LEU A 60 2.84 -8.59 -24.55
C LEU A 60 4.00 -7.74 -24.03
N ILE A 61 4.47 -8.02 -22.81
CA ILE A 61 5.59 -7.28 -22.19
C ILE A 61 6.86 -7.47 -23.02
N ASP A 62 7.13 -8.69 -23.48
CA ASP A 62 8.31 -9.01 -24.28
C ASP A 62 8.28 -8.35 -25.68
N ASN A 63 7.10 -8.23 -26.28
CA ASN A 63 6.93 -7.61 -27.61
C ASN A 63 6.84 -6.08 -27.54
N HIS A 64 6.53 -5.51 -26.37
CA HIS A 64 6.40 -4.08 -26.14
C HIS A 64 7.30 -3.61 -24.97
N PRO A 65 8.64 -3.74 -25.11
CA PRO A 65 9.58 -3.35 -24.06
C PRO A 65 9.57 -1.85 -23.76
N GLU A 66 9.00 -1.04 -24.64
CA GLU A 66 8.73 0.38 -24.40
C GLU A 66 7.72 0.59 -23.28
N LEU A 67 6.75 -0.31 -23.08
CA LEU A 67 5.65 -0.16 -22.13
C LEU A 67 6.09 -0.48 -20.69
N GLN A 68 6.72 0.49 -20.04
CA GLN A 68 7.34 0.31 -18.73
C GLN A 68 6.47 0.72 -17.55
N HIS A 69 5.37 1.45 -17.79
CA HIS A 69 4.57 2.05 -16.71
C HIS A 69 3.07 1.81 -16.85
N LEU A 70 2.43 1.58 -15.71
CA LEU A 70 0.98 1.60 -15.60
C LEU A 70 0.53 2.89 -14.93
N ARG A 71 -0.15 3.74 -15.68
CA ARG A 71 -0.66 5.04 -15.25
C ARG A 71 -2.09 4.93 -14.75
N PHE A 72 -2.39 5.73 -13.74
CA PHE A 72 -3.70 5.87 -13.13
C PHE A 72 -4.10 7.33 -13.13
N GLU A 73 -5.32 7.60 -13.59
CA GLU A 73 -5.95 8.91 -13.49
C GLU A 73 -7.10 8.83 -12.50
N SER A 74 -7.14 9.78 -11.56
CA SER A 74 -8.23 9.98 -10.63
C SER A 74 -9.24 11.00 -11.17
N LEU A 75 -10.50 10.88 -10.74
CA LEU A 75 -11.54 11.87 -11.00
C LEU A 75 -11.23 13.27 -10.44
N ASP A 76 -10.35 13.37 -9.43
CA ASP A 76 -9.89 14.65 -8.89
C ASP A 76 -8.71 15.27 -9.67
N GLY A 77 -8.29 14.63 -10.76
CA GLY A 77 -7.18 15.08 -11.61
C GLY A 77 -5.80 14.63 -11.14
N MET A 78 -5.69 13.85 -10.07
CA MET A 78 -4.42 13.26 -9.65
C MET A 78 -3.97 12.17 -10.65
N LEU A 79 -2.70 12.25 -11.04
CA LEU A 79 -2.02 11.28 -11.89
C LEU A 79 -0.88 10.61 -11.10
N ALA A 80 -0.81 9.29 -11.17
CA ALA A 80 0.30 8.51 -10.63
C ALA A 80 0.55 7.28 -11.50
N SER A 81 1.71 6.67 -11.37
CA SER A 81 2.03 5.43 -12.05
C SER A 81 2.85 4.48 -11.20
N ILE A 82 2.80 3.20 -11.55
CA ILE A 82 3.69 2.16 -11.04
C ILE A 82 4.41 1.49 -12.21
N ASP A 83 5.45 0.74 -11.91
CA ASP A 83 6.12 -0.10 -12.90
C ASP A 83 5.15 -1.14 -13.48
N ALA A 84 5.16 -1.32 -14.80
CA ALA A 84 4.32 -2.30 -15.48
C ALA A 84 4.54 -3.70 -14.89
N ASN A 85 5.78 -4.07 -14.58
CA ASN A 85 6.10 -5.35 -13.93
C ASN A 85 5.40 -5.56 -12.58
N LYS A 86 5.16 -4.50 -11.79
CA LYS A 86 4.40 -4.61 -10.54
C LYS A 86 2.91 -4.82 -10.79
N GLY A 87 2.34 -4.10 -11.77
CA GLY A 87 0.92 -4.18 -12.11
C GLY A 87 0.52 -5.43 -12.89
N LEU A 88 1.43 -5.95 -13.73
CA LEU A 88 1.22 -7.08 -14.63
C LEU A 88 1.71 -8.41 -14.07
N ASN A 89 2.28 -8.44 -12.86
CA ASN A 89 2.74 -9.68 -12.26
C ASN A 89 1.56 -10.65 -12.05
N PRO A 90 1.60 -11.85 -12.66
CA PRO A 90 0.65 -12.95 -12.46
C PRO A 90 0.35 -13.34 -11.01
N PHE A 91 1.40 -13.28 -10.20
CA PHE A 91 1.40 -13.60 -8.79
C PHE A 91 1.39 -12.33 -7.95
N GLY A 92 1.13 -11.18 -8.60
CA GLY A 92 1.01 -9.88 -7.99
C GLY A 92 -0.25 -9.74 -7.17
N ASP A 93 -0.23 -8.73 -6.32
CA ASP A 93 -1.22 -8.43 -5.30
C ASP A 93 -1.89 -7.06 -5.53
N VAL A 94 -1.68 -6.48 -6.71
CA VAL A 94 -2.30 -5.21 -7.09
C VAL A 94 -3.76 -5.44 -7.48
N ILE A 95 -4.65 -4.66 -6.87
CA ILE A 95 -6.10 -4.79 -7.10
C ILE A 95 -6.74 -3.44 -7.41
N VAL A 96 -7.83 -3.50 -8.16
CA VAL A 96 -8.82 -2.43 -8.22
C VAL A 96 -9.88 -2.75 -7.17
N ALA A 97 -9.83 -2.03 -6.05
CA ALA A 97 -10.66 -2.26 -4.88
C ALA A 97 -11.96 -1.46 -4.92
N TYR A 98 -13.06 -2.13 -4.56
CA TYR A 98 -14.38 -1.56 -4.32
C TYR A 98 -14.90 -1.84 -2.89
N GLU A 99 -14.17 -2.64 -2.10
CA GLU A 99 -14.47 -2.95 -0.70
C GLU A 99 -13.30 -2.62 0.24
N MET A 100 -13.64 -2.23 1.47
CA MET A 100 -12.71 -2.02 2.58
C MET A 100 -13.29 -2.64 3.85
N ASN A 101 -12.57 -3.61 4.43
CA ASN A 101 -12.96 -4.37 5.62
C ASN A 101 -14.30 -5.13 5.49
N GLY A 102 -14.62 -5.61 4.28
CA GLY A 102 -15.85 -6.37 4.00
C GLY A 102 -17.09 -5.52 3.76
N GLU A 103 -16.94 -4.19 3.74
CA GLU A 103 -17.99 -3.23 3.42
C GLU A 103 -17.64 -2.46 2.15
N ASP A 104 -18.64 -1.82 1.55
CA ASP A 104 -18.43 -0.90 0.43
C ASP A 104 -17.41 0.19 0.79
N LEU A 105 -16.59 0.56 -0.20
CA LEU A 105 -15.55 1.56 -0.02
C LEU A 105 -16.16 2.90 0.45
N PRO A 106 -15.70 3.50 1.57
CA PRO A 106 -16.15 4.84 1.94
C PRO A 106 -15.70 5.90 0.93
N ARG A 107 -16.45 7.00 0.82
CA ARG A 107 -16.14 8.10 -0.13
C ARG A 107 -14.73 8.66 0.04
N ASP A 108 -14.32 8.92 1.28
CA ASP A 108 -12.99 9.46 1.59
C ASP A 108 -11.85 8.49 1.24
N HIS A 109 -12.17 7.20 1.18
CA HIS A 109 -11.25 6.13 0.81
C HIS A 109 -11.29 5.76 -0.67
N GLY A 110 -12.12 6.41 -1.48
CA GLY A 110 -12.03 6.34 -2.94
C GLY A 110 -13.25 5.77 -3.66
N TYR A 111 -14.43 5.69 -3.03
CA TYR A 111 -15.64 5.19 -3.69
C TYR A 111 -15.88 5.82 -5.09
N PRO A 112 -16.21 5.04 -6.13
CA PRO A 112 -16.52 3.60 -6.08
C PRO A 112 -15.31 2.69 -6.25
N LEU A 113 -14.20 3.18 -6.81
CA LEU A 113 -13.04 2.37 -7.17
C LEU A 113 -11.74 3.07 -6.78
N ARG A 114 -10.80 2.30 -6.25
CA ARG A 114 -9.42 2.74 -6.05
C ARG A 114 -8.43 1.67 -6.47
N VAL A 115 -7.19 2.06 -6.71
CA VAL A 115 -6.07 1.13 -6.81
C VAL A 115 -5.50 0.87 -5.41
N ILE A 116 -5.17 -0.40 -5.14
CA ILE A 116 -4.34 -0.81 -4.01
C ILE A 116 -3.09 -1.48 -4.55
N VAL A 117 -1.93 -0.90 -4.25
CA VAL A 117 -0.60 -1.38 -4.63
C VAL A 117 0.16 -1.72 -3.34
N PRO A 118 0.14 -2.99 -2.89
CA PRO A 118 0.79 -3.35 -1.64
C PRO A 118 2.30 -3.13 -1.70
N GLY A 119 2.86 -2.65 -0.58
CA GLY A 119 4.28 -2.36 -0.43
C GLY A 119 4.74 -1.01 -1.00
N TYR A 120 3.88 -0.30 -1.73
CA TYR A 120 4.18 0.99 -2.33
C TYR A 120 3.64 2.16 -1.48
N ALA A 121 4.21 3.34 -1.68
CA ALA A 121 3.80 4.59 -1.07
C ALA A 121 2.32 4.89 -1.33
N ALA A 122 1.66 5.50 -0.35
CA ALA A 122 0.21 5.73 -0.39
C ALA A 122 -0.24 6.55 -1.61
N VAL A 123 0.61 7.42 -2.14
CA VAL A 123 0.33 8.22 -3.35
C VAL A 123 0.07 7.35 -4.59
N ARG A 124 0.66 6.14 -4.67
CA ARG A 124 0.47 5.22 -5.79
C ARG A 124 -0.86 4.45 -5.71
N ASN A 125 -1.56 4.55 -4.58
CA ASN A 125 -2.84 3.91 -4.33
C ASN A 125 -3.99 4.87 -4.71
N VAL A 126 -4.13 5.15 -6.01
CA VAL A 126 -5.02 6.20 -6.54
C VAL A 126 -6.47 5.95 -6.17
N LYS A 127 -7.11 6.96 -5.56
CA LYS A 127 -8.54 6.96 -5.20
C LYS A 127 -9.38 7.46 -6.38
N TRP A 128 -10.68 7.14 -6.39
CA TRP A 128 -11.62 7.65 -7.40
C TRP A 128 -11.13 7.37 -8.82
N LEU A 129 -10.70 6.12 -9.06
CA LEU A 129 -10.05 5.69 -10.29
C LEU A 129 -10.97 5.97 -11.50
N LYS A 130 -10.44 6.72 -12.46
CA LYS A 130 -11.12 7.13 -13.69
C LYS A 130 -10.57 6.41 -14.91
N LYS A 131 -9.25 6.36 -15.05
CA LYS A 131 -8.56 5.78 -16.22
C LYS A 131 -7.35 4.98 -15.77
N LEU A 132 -7.09 3.92 -16.52
CA LEU A 132 -5.91 3.10 -16.41
C LEU A 132 -5.28 2.94 -17.80
N GLU A 133 -3.97 3.08 -17.89
CA GLU A 133 -3.25 3.13 -19.16
C GLU A 133 -1.87 2.51 -19.03
N LEU A 134 -1.56 1.54 -19.88
CA LEU A 134 -0.20 1.03 -20.05
C LEU A 134 0.54 2.00 -20.97
N ALA A 135 1.70 2.49 -20.54
CA ALA A 135 2.40 3.59 -21.17
C ALA A 135 3.92 3.43 -21.12
N GLU A 136 4.59 4.15 -22.02
CA GLU A 136 6.05 4.09 -22.14
C GLU A 136 6.77 4.77 -20.98
N GLU A 137 6.18 5.84 -20.49
CA GLU A 137 6.81 6.74 -19.53
C GLU A 137 5.94 6.88 -18.27
N GLU A 138 6.51 7.36 -17.17
CA GLU A 138 5.76 7.62 -15.93
C GLU A 138 4.56 8.56 -16.15
N ALA A 139 3.59 8.55 -15.25
CA ALA A 139 2.54 9.56 -15.25
C ALA A 139 3.13 10.98 -15.13
N GLU A 140 2.56 11.94 -15.84
CA GLU A 140 2.95 13.34 -15.73
C GLU A 140 2.44 13.96 -14.42
N GLY A 141 2.96 15.15 -14.09
CA GLY A 141 2.39 16.00 -13.05
C GLY A 141 3.13 15.97 -11.71
N THR A 142 2.62 16.77 -10.77
CA THR A 142 3.35 17.14 -9.55
C THR A 142 3.51 15.99 -8.54
N TRP A 143 2.66 14.96 -8.62
CA TRP A 143 2.61 13.83 -7.69
C TRP A 143 3.46 12.62 -8.11
N GLN A 144 3.89 12.59 -9.38
CA GLN A 144 4.76 11.54 -9.93
C GLN A 144 6.14 12.12 -10.28
N ARG A 145 6.20 13.03 -11.26
CA ARG A 145 7.47 13.59 -11.76
C ARG A 145 7.91 14.87 -11.05
N GLY A 146 6.98 15.57 -10.41
CA GLY A 146 7.28 16.77 -9.63
C GLY A 146 8.02 16.51 -8.31
N LEU A 147 8.06 17.54 -7.46
CA LEU A 147 8.77 17.49 -6.18
C LEU A 147 8.10 16.57 -5.15
N ASN A 148 6.77 16.41 -5.22
CA ASN A 148 6.05 15.64 -4.22
C ASN A 148 6.47 14.16 -4.30
N TYR A 149 6.60 13.54 -3.13
CA TYR A 149 6.97 12.13 -3.01
C TYR A 149 8.30 11.79 -3.69
N LYS A 150 9.30 12.69 -3.59
CA LYS A 150 10.71 12.42 -3.87
C LYS A 150 11.53 12.67 -2.61
N ILE A 151 12.55 11.84 -2.38
CA ILE A 151 13.49 12.03 -1.27
C ILE A 151 14.70 12.79 -1.82
N LEU A 152 14.89 14.02 -1.33
CA LEU A 152 16.06 14.80 -1.67
C LEU A 152 17.20 14.53 -0.67
N PRO A 153 18.47 14.58 -1.11
CA PRO A 153 19.61 14.51 -0.21
C PRO A 153 19.56 15.64 0.84
N PRO A 154 20.03 15.40 2.08
CA PRO A 154 20.04 16.41 3.13
C PRO A 154 20.94 17.62 2.81
N THR A 155 21.81 17.51 1.81
CA THR A 155 22.66 18.61 1.33
C THR A 155 21.92 19.60 0.43
N VAL A 156 20.74 19.26 -0.08
CA VAL A 156 19.93 20.16 -0.90
C VAL A 156 19.15 21.11 0.01
N LEU A 157 19.39 22.42 -0.13
CA LEU A 157 18.72 23.45 0.67
C LEU A 157 17.52 24.09 -0.04
N ASP A 158 17.54 24.13 -1.38
CA ASP A 158 16.42 24.58 -2.22
C ASP A 158 16.12 23.53 -3.29
N ALA A 159 14.88 23.06 -3.35
CA ALA A 159 14.42 22.08 -4.33
C ALA A 159 14.51 22.59 -5.79
N LYS A 160 14.58 23.92 -6.00
CA LYS A 160 14.76 24.52 -7.33
C LYS A 160 16.13 24.26 -7.93
N GLU A 161 17.11 23.91 -7.12
CA GLU A 161 18.49 23.62 -7.56
C GLU A 161 18.65 22.18 -8.04
N VAL A 162 17.59 21.36 -7.94
CA VAL A 162 17.61 19.94 -8.28
C VAL A 162 16.90 19.69 -9.60
N ASP A 163 17.58 18.94 -10.49
CA ASP A 163 16.93 18.33 -11.63
C ASP A 163 16.05 17.15 -11.17
N LEU A 164 14.75 17.42 -11.02
CA LEU A 164 13.78 16.43 -10.54
C LEU A 164 13.61 15.24 -11.49
N ASN A 165 13.95 15.37 -12.78
CA ASN A 165 13.84 14.25 -13.73
C ASN A 165 14.85 13.14 -13.45
N ARG A 166 15.93 13.47 -12.73
CA ARG A 166 16.97 12.51 -12.34
C ARG A 166 16.73 11.88 -10.98
N MET A 167 15.71 12.36 -10.25
CA MET A 167 15.35 11.87 -8.93
C MET A 167 14.20 10.88 -9.07
N PRO A 168 14.35 9.62 -8.63
CA PRO A 168 13.26 8.65 -8.70
C PRO A 168 12.09 9.09 -7.81
N GLY A 169 10.87 8.81 -8.27
CA GLY A 169 9.67 8.89 -7.44
C GLY A 169 9.72 7.86 -6.31
N LEU A 170 9.10 8.17 -5.18
CA LEU A 170 8.93 7.21 -4.10
C LEU A 170 7.98 6.09 -4.56
N SER A 171 8.51 4.88 -4.70
CA SER A 171 7.76 3.68 -5.05
C SER A 171 7.55 2.83 -3.81
N GLU A 172 8.45 1.91 -3.51
CA GLU A 172 8.39 1.13 -2.28
C GLU A 172 8.79 1.94 -1.07
N GLU A 173 8.09 1.70 0.04
CA GLU A 173 8.42 2.34 1.31
C GLU A 173 9.61 1.67 2.02
N CYS A 174 10.40 2.48 2.71
CA CYS A 174 11.47 2.02 3.59
C CYS A 174 10.92 1.29 4.82
N VAL A 175 11.80 0.72 5.64
CA VAL A 175 11.41 0.23 6.96
C VAL A 175 11.24 1.40 7.93
N PHE A 176 10.13 1.43 8.68
CA PHE A 176 9.90 2.41 9.73
C PHE A 176 8.98 1.84 10.82
N SER A 177 8.98 2.49 11.99
CA SER A 177 8.20 2.07 13.16
C SER A 177 7.77 3.28 14.00
N GLY A 178 6.77 3.10 14.87
CA GLY A 178 6.27 4.14 15.76
C GLY A 178 5.79 3.57 17.09
N ILE A 179 6.10 4.27 18.19
CA ILE A 179 5.62 3.94 19.54
C ILE A 179 4.30 4.68 19.78
N THR A 180 3.23 3.93 19.98
CA THR A 180 1.87 4.48 20.15
C THR A 180 1.41 4.53 21.60
N ASN A 181 2.02 3.73 22.48
CA ASN A 181 1.65 3.71 23.89
C ASN A 181 2.87 3.51 24.79
N VAL A 182 2.85 4.18 25.94
CA VAL A 182 3.80 4.00 27.04
C VAL A 182 2.98 3.94 28.32
N GLU A 183 2.99 2.78 28.96
CA GLU A 183 2.25 2.50 30.19
C GLU A 183 3.23 2.35 31.36
N ASN A 184 3.01 3.08 32.46
CA ASN A 184 3.81 2.95 33.67
C ASN A 184 3.25 1.83 34.55
N LEU A 185 4.07 0.80 34.81
CA LEU A 185 3.71 -0.40 35.57
C LEU A 185 4.20 -0.36 37.04
N SER A 186 4.80 0.76 37.46
CA SER A 186 5.48 0.87 38.77
C SER A 186 4.50 0.88 39.96
N HIS A 187 3.21 1.15 39.71
CA HIS A 187 2.16 1.11 40.74
C HIS A 187 1.34 -0.20 40.73
N THR A 188 1.61 -1.12 39.79
CA THR A 188 0.83 -2.36 39.63
C THR A 188 1.48 -3.60 40.25
N VAL A 189 2.70 -3.49 40.80
CA VAL A 189 3.37 -4.60 41.48
C VAL A 189 4.07 -4.07 42.73
N PRO A 190 3.65 -4.44 43.96
CA PRO A 190 4.57 -4.35 45.09
C PRO A 190 5.76 -5.26 44.76
N LEU A 191 6.97 -4.68 44.69
CA LEU A 191 8.21 -5.46 44.62
C LEU A 191 8.14 -6.56 45.68
N PRO A 192 8.18 -7.86 45.31
CA PRO A 192 8.15 -8.92 46.29
C PRO A 192 9.44 -8.83 47.08
N THR A 193 9.33 -8.38 48.32
CA THR A 193 10.40 -8.56 49.28
C THR A 193 10.33 -10.04 49.65
N THR A 194 11.17 -10.84 49.01
CA THR A 194 11.45 -12.25 49.35
C THR A 194 10.23 -13.15 49.57
N ALA A 195 9.70 -13.75 48.51
CA ALA A 195 9.17 -15.13 48.54
C ALA A 195 8.86 -15.59 47.12
N PHE A 196 9.37 -16.78 46.79
CA PHE A 196 8.99 -17.58 45.64
C PHE A 196 7.55 -18.11 45.81
N GLU A 197 6.93 -18.39 44.65
CA GLU A 197 5.80 -19.31 44.40
C GLU A 197 4.35 -18.79 44.45
N GLU A 198 3.67 -19.12 43.33
CA GLU A 198 2.23 -19.31 43.09
C GLU A 198 1.24 -18.15 43.26
N GLU A 199 0.74 -17.64 42.12
CA GLU A 199 -0.69 -17.47 41.77
C GLU A 199 -0.86 -16.37 40.70
N ILE A 200 -0.89 -16.75 39.42
CA ILE A 200 -1.36 -15.86 38.32
C ILE A 200 -2.35 -16.64 37.46
N PHE A 201 -3.51 -17.01 38.03
CA PHE A 201 -4.73 -17.28 37.27
C PHE A 201 -5.95 -17.00 38.18
N GLY A 202 -6.57 -15.83 38.04
CA GLY A 202 -7.78 -15.51 38.81
C GLY A 202 -8.38 -14.12 38.59
N SER A 203 -9.40 -14.07 37.71
CA SER A 203 -10.46 -13.04 37.59
C SER A 203 -10.12 -11.67 36.96
N MET A 204 -10.75 -11.43 35.80
CA MET A 204 -10.95 -10.10 35.22
C MET A 204 -11.96 -9.32 36.08
N SER A 205 -11.47 -8.33 36.81
CA SER A 205 -12.28 -7.27 37.42
C SER A 205 -12.02 -5.96 36.68
N MET A 206 -13.08 -5.31 36.21
CA MET A 206 -13.07 -4.01 35.55
C MET A 206 -12.64 -2.93 36.56
N MET A 207 -11.41 -2.42 36.44
CA MET A 207 -10.96 -1.28 37.25
C MET A 207 -11.28 0.06 36.56
N PRO A 208 -11.70 1.08 37.32
CA PRO A 208 -12.01 2.41 36.78
C PRO A 208 -10.74 3.18 36.40
N PHE A 209 -10.80 3.85 35.26
CA PHE A 209 -9.73 4.65 34.67
C PHE A 209 -9.58 5.99 35.42
N ALA A 210 -8.70 6.05 36.41
CA ALA A 210 -8.27 7.30 37.04
C ALA A 210 -6.76 7.26 37.27
N GLY A 211 -5.98 7.39 36.18
CA GLY A 211 -4.53 7.51 36.25
C GLY A 211 -4.12 8.87 36.83
N SER A 212 -3.90 8.92 38.14
CA SER A 212 -3.20 10.03 38.82
C SER A 212 -1.81 10.17 38.20
N ARG A 213 -1.56 11.25 37.45
CA ARG A 213 -0.24 11.59 36.89
C ARG A 213 0.63 12.20 37.98
N THR A 214 1.17 11.39 38.89
CA THR A 214 2.23 11.85 39.78
C THR A 214 3.49 12.09 38.94
N PRO A 215 4.11 13.28 38.98
CA PRO A 215 5.35 13.54 38.25
C PRO A 215 6.47 12.63 38.76
N LEU A 216 7.24 12.04 37.83
CA LEU A 216 8.41 11.23 38.19
C LEU A 216 9.48 12.10 38.86
N THR A 217 10.09 11.57 39.92
CA THR A 217 11.21 12.23 40.58
C THR A 217 12.55 11.88 39.92
N PRO A 218 13.49 12.82 39.76
CA PRO A 218 14.82 12.50 39.25
C PRO A 218 15.50 11.42 40.10
N GLY A 219 15.92 10.32 39.46
CA GLY A 219 16.53 9.15 40.13
C GLY A 219 15.54 8.02 40.42
N GLU A 220 14.24 8.24 40.22
CA GLU A 220 13.22 7.20 40.34
C GLU A 220 13.35 6.19 39.18
N THR A 221 13.37 4.90 39.51
CA THR A 221 13.31 3.82 38.52
C THR A 221 11.87 3.40 38.35
N VAL A 222 11.40 3.45 37.11
CA VAL A 222 10.05 3.02 36.75
C VAL A 222 10.08 1.90 35.73
N LEU A 223 9.18 0.93 35.91
CA LEU A 223 8.92 -0.08 34.90
C LEU A 223 7.90 0.48 33.91
N VAL A 224 8.23 0.45 32.62
CA VAL A 224 7.34 0.88 31.55
C VAL A 224 7.11 -0.24 30.55
N LYS A 225 5.89 -0.35 30.05
CA LYS A 225 5.52 -1.17 28.91
C LYS A 225 5.27 -0.27 27.71
N THR A 226 5.97 -0.52 26.62
CA THR A 226 5.79 0.21 25.36
C THR A 226 5.09 -0.68 24.34
N SER A 227 4.25 -0.08 23.50
CA SER A 227 3.69 -0.75 22.32
C SER A 227 3.64 0.20 21.13
N GLY A 228 3.62 -0.38 19.93
CA GLY A 228 3.77 0.35 18.69
C GLY A 228 3.53 -0.52 17.47
N TRP A 229 3.93 -0.02 16.32
CA TRP A 229 3.82 -0.69 15.03
C TRP A 229 5.15 -0.59 14.27
N SER A 230 5.34 -1.49 13.30
CA SER A 230 6.45 -1.49 12.36
C SER A 230 5.95 -1.89 10.98
N TYR A 231 6.58 -1.36 9.93
CA TYR A 231 6.22 -1.63 8.54
C TYR A 231 7.45 -1.53 7.63
N ALA A 232 7.43 -2.30 6.55
CA ALA A 232 8.37 -2.20 5.44
C ALA A 232 7.62 -2.40 4.12
N GLY A 233 7.97 -1.59 3.11
CA GLY A 233 7.43 -1.75 1.76
C GLY A 233 7.96 -2.99 1.03
N GLY A 234 7.57 -3.14 -0.23
CA GLY A 234 8.06 -4.21 -1.13
C GLY A 234 7.78 -5.65 -0.68
N GLY A 235 6.82 -5.87 0.22
CA GLY A 235 6.51 -7.21 0.75
C GLY A 235 7.57 -7.78 1.69
N ARG A 236 8.46 -6.94 2.23
CA ARG A 236 9.52 -7.37 3.17
C ARG A 236 8.96 -7.61 4.57
N ASN A 237 9.31 -8.75 5.16
CA ASN A 237 8.94 -9.07 6.53
C ASN A 237 9.76 -8.27 7.56
N ILE A 238 9.11 -7.88 8.67
CA ILE A 238 9.81 -7.38 9.85
C ILE A 238 10.31 -8.58 10.66
N VAL A 239 11.63 -8.77 10.72
CA VAL A 239 12.25 -9.91 11.42
C VAL A 239 12.59 -9.61 12.88
N ARG A 240 12.64 -8.32 13.26
CA ARG A 240 12.90 -7.86 14.63
C ARG A 240 12.37 -6.44 14.81
N VAL A 241 11.84 -6.15 15.99
CA VAL A 241 11.46 -4.81 16.49
C VAL A 241 12.22 -4.57 17.78
#